data_AF-A0A2M8M6M9-F1
#
_entry.id   AF-A0A2M8M6M9-F1
#
_cell.length_a   1.000
_cell.length_b   1.000
_cell.length_c   1.000
_cell.angle_alpha   90.00
_cell.angle_beta   90.00
_cell.angle_gamma   90.00
#
_symmetry.space_group_name_H-M   'P 1'
#
loop_
_entity.id
_entity.type
_entity.pdbx_description
1 polymer ?
#
loop_
_entity_poly.entity_id
_entity_poly.type
_entity_poly.pdbx_seq_one_letter_code
_entity_poly.pdbx_strand_id
1 'polypeptide(L)'
;MNRLVIIGNGFDMAHGLKTSYMDFINWYWDRRVDAFVGNTSKVSEDCLCNLIFKDDSNLSCWNALAFENSYFRDFRGNRKCSGYEVIREMQDNPDIFTIDCTPFFGTIIQSIETRGWVDIENDYYQLLKQCTQGEDCSYTVKELNEQLAFLQDKLIEYLRSIGTPQPKEELHVRCQTKVHNCKYSYLL
;
A
#
# COMPACT_ATOMS: atom_id res chain seq x y z
N MET A 1 -37.09 -4.11 12.30
CA MET A 1 -35.78 -4.72 12.59
C MET A 1 -34.77 -3.99 11.72
N ASN A 2 -33.85 -3.23 12.31
CA ASN A 2 -32.90 -2.42 11.55
C ASN A 2 -31.68 -3.28 11.21
N ARG A 3 -31.36 -3.40 9.91
CA ARG A 3 -30.18 -4.13 9.43
C ARG A 3 -29.02 -3.16 9.29
N LEU A 4 -27.91 -3.47 9.95
CA LEU A 4 -26.62 -2.81 9.73
C LEU A 4 -25.81 -3.72 8.81
N VAL A 5 -25.40 -3.22 7.65
CA VAL A 5 -24.50 -3.93 6.71
C VAL A 5 -23.16 -3.22 6.77
N ILE A 6 -22.13 -3.93 7.24
CA ILE A 6 -20.76 -3.45 7.29
C ILE A 6 -20.03 -4.05 6.10
N ILE A 7 -19.53 -3.20 5.20
CA ILE A 7 -18.73 -3.58 4.03
C ILE A 7 -17.31 -3.13 4.32
N GLY A 8 -16.36 -4.08 4.32
CA GLY A 8 -14.95 -3.83 4.57
C GLY A 8 -14.15 -5.12 4.61
N ASN A 9 -12.84 -5.01 4.49
CA ASN A 9 -11.89 -6.13 4.55
C ASN A 9 -11.65 -6.69 5.98
N GLY A 10 -12.36 -6.18 6.99
CA GLY A 10 -12.21 -6.61 8.39
C GLY A 10 -12.47 -8.10 8.61
N PHE A 11 -13.38 -8.70 7.83
CA PHE A 11 -13.61 -10.14 7.86
C PHE A 11 -12.37 -10.92 7.42
N ASP A 12 -11.76 -10.53 6.30
CA ASP A 12 -10.57 -11.17 5.75
C ASP A 12 -9.37 -11.05 6.71
N MET A 13 -9.16 -9.85 7.27
CA MET A 13 -8.11 -9.59 8.26
C MET A 13 -8.29 -10.43 9.53
N ALA A 14 -9.53 -10.60 10.02
CA ALA A 14 -9.81 -11.45 11.18
C ALA A 14 -9.50 -12.94 10.94
N HIS A 15 -9.43 -13.37 9.67
CA HIS A 15 -9.03 -14.72 9.28
C HIS A 15 -7.53 -14.84 8.93
N GLY A 16 -6.78 -13.74 9.10
CA GLY A 16 -5.34 -13.66 8.85
C GLY A 16 -5.00 -13.56 7.37
N LEU A 17 -5.93 -13.10 6.53
CA LEU A 17 -5.66 -12.82 5.13
C LEU A 17 -4.94 -11.48 5.00
N LYS A 18 -3.98 -11.42 4.09
CA LYS A 18 -3.21 -10.21 3.78
C LYS A 18 -4.01 -9.27 2.87
N THR A 19 -5.14 -8.77 3.38
CA THR A 19 -6.01 -7.85 2.65
C THR A 19 -6.04 -6.48 3.32
N SER A 20 -5.22 -6.25 4.34
CA SER A 20 -5.08 -4.94 4.96
C SER A 20 -4.49 -3.94 3.96
N TYR A 21 -4.83 -2.67 4.12
CA TYR A 21 -4.20 -1.62 3.31
C TYR A 21 -2.69 -1.52 3.55
N MET A 22 -2.21 -1.86 4.76
CA MET A 22 -0.77 -1.93 5.04
C MET A 22 -0.09 -3.02 4.20
N ASP A 23 -0.69 -4.21 4.09
CA ASP A 23 -0.13 -5.28 3.24
C ASP A 23 -0.11 -4.85 1.76
N PHE A 24 -1.16 -4.16 1.31
CA PHE A 24 -1.22 -3.58 -0.04
C PHE A 24 -0.11 -2.55 -0.29
N ILE A 25 0.10 -1.60 0.64
CA ILE A 25 1.12 -0.56 0.48
C ILE A 25 2.54 -1.14 0.51
N ASN A 26 2.79 -2.14 1.37
CA ASN A 26 4.06 -2.85 1.36
C ASN A 26 4.31 -3.57 0.02
N TRP A 27 3.27 -4.24 -0.52
CA TRP A 27 3.35 -4.83 -1.85
C TRP A 27 3.58 -3.78 -2.95
N TYR A 28 2.98 -2.60 -2.85
CA TYR A 28 3.21 -1.51 -3.78
C TYR A 28 4.68 -1.08 -3.75
N TRP A 29 5.26 -0.88 -2.56
CA TRP A 29 6.68 -0.57 -2.44
C TRP A 29 7.58 -1.67 -2.98
N ASP A 30 7.19 -2.93 -2.79
CA ASP A 30 7.87 -4.03 -3.43
C ASP A 30 7.90 -3.85 -4.96
N ARG A 31 6.76 -3.57 -5.59
CA ARG A 31 6.70 -3.37 -7.04
C ARG A 31 7.55 -2.18 -7.50
N ARG A 32 7.60 -1.09 -6.73
CA ARG A 32 8.45 0.07 -7.02
C ARG A 32 9.93 -0.30 -7.04
N VAL A 33 10.41 -1.01 -6.02
CA VAL A 33 11.81 -1.42 -5.93
C VAL A 33 12.18 -2.46 -7.00
N ASP A 34 11.28 -3.38 -7.34
CA ASP A 34 11.53 -4.34 -8.41
C ASP A 34 11.72 -3.66 -9.78
N ALA A 35 11.05 -2.53 -10.00
CA ALA A 35 11.16 -1.77 -11.24
C ALA A 35 12.52 -1.07 -11.40
N PHE A 36 13.31 -0.91 -10.34
CA PHE A 36 14.64 -0.31 -10.43
C PHE A 36 15.57 -1.05 -11.38
N VAL A 37 15.46 -2.38 -11.45
CA VAL A 37 16.26 -3.23 -12.35
C VAL A 37 16.08 -2.83 -13.82
N GLY A 38 14.93 -2.28 -14.21
CA GLY A 38 14.68 -1.83 -15.58
C GLY A 38 14.92 -0.35 -15.81
N ASN A 39 15.18 0.43 -14.75
CA ASN A 39 15.16 1.89 -14.82
C ASN A 39 16.58 2.47 -15.01
N THR A 40 16.87 2.93 -16.22
CA THR A 40 18.16 3.56 -16.58
C THR A 40 18.16 5.08 -16.38
N SER A 41 17.18 5.64 -15.68
CA SER A 41 17.07 7.05 -15.32
C SER A 41 17.47 7.29 -13.86
N LYS A 42 17.75 8.55 -13.53
CA LYS A 42 17.88 9.02 -12.14
C LYS A 42 16.53 9.20 -11.44
N VAL A 43 15.45 9.17 -12.20
CA VAL A 43 14.08 9.36 -11.72
C VAL A 43 13.30 8.06 -11.92
N SER A 44 12.63 7.60 -10.86
CA SER A 44 11.62 6.56 -10.92
C SER A 44 10.30 7.19 -10.50
N GLU A 45 9.40 7.41 -11.45
CA GLU A 45 8.14 8.12 -11.25
C GLU A 45 6.94 7.18 -11.40
N ASP A 46 5.83 7.54 -10.77
CA ASP A 46 4.48 7.10 -11.12
C ASP A 46 3.45 8.13 -10.65
N CYS A 47 2.17 7.77 -10.71
CA CYS A 47 1.06 8.65 -10.35
C CYS A 47 1.06 9.05 -8.86
N LEU A 48 1.72 8.30 -7.97
CA LEU A 48 1.68 8.51 -6.53
C LEU A 48 2.94 9.16 -5.97
N CYS A 49 4.12 8.81 -6.52
CA CYS A 49 5.39 9.35 -6.03
C CYS A 49 6.55 9.27 -7.04
N ASN A 50 7.50 10.17 -6.85
CA ASN A 50 8.77 10.22 -7.55
C ASN A 50 9.91 9.86 -6.59
N LEU A 51 10.76 8.92 -7.02
CA LEU A 51 11.97 8.53 -6.34
C LEU A 51 13.15 9.02 -7.18
N ILE A 52 13.95 9.93 -6.62
CA ILE A 52 14.92 10.72 -7.38
C ILE A 52 16.30 10.66 -6.72
N PHE A 53 17.34 10.45 -7.51
CA PHE A 53 18.71 10.74 -7.09
C PHE A 53 19.02 12.23 -7.23
N LYS A 54 19.60 12.83 -6.20
CA LYS A 54 20.13 14.20 -6.31
C LYS A 54 21.32 14.26 -7.27
N ASP A 55 21.47 15.38 -7.96
CA ASP A 55 22.46 15.52 -9.04
C ASP A 55 23.91 15.33 -8.59
N ASP A 56 24.22 15.70 -7.35
CA ASP A 56 25.56 15.57 -6.75
C ASP A 56 25.89 14.14 -6.31
N SER A 57 24.96 13.18 -6.44
CA SER A 57 25.24 11.78 -6.14
C SER A 57 26.09 11.13 -7.23
N ASN A 58 27.04 10.28 -6.84
CA ASN A 58 27.82 9.45 -7.77
C ASN A 58 26.98 8.34 -8.45
N LEU A 59 25.66 8.37 -8.29
CA LEU A 59 24.74 7.34 -8.74
C LEU A 59 24.19 7.73 -10.12
N SER A 60 24.41 6.87 -11.10
CA SER A 60 24.06 7.15 -12.49
C SER A 60 22.58 6.91 -12.79
N CYS A 61 21.99 5.83 -12.24
CA CYS A 61 20.60 5.44 -12.45
C CYS A 61 20.15 4.35 -11.46
N TRP A 62 18.84 4.10 -11.41
CA TRP A 62 18.23 3.11 -10.52
C TRP A 62 18.67 1.67 -10.80
N ASN A 63 18.89 1.33 -12.07
CA ASN A 63 19.40 0.02 -12.48
C ASN A 63 20.82 -0.21 -11.92
N ALA A 64 21.72 0.77 -12.08
CA ALA A 64 23.07 0.68 -11.54
C ALA A 64 23.05 0.48 -10.01
N LEU A 65 22.23 1.27 -9.30
CA LEU A 65 22.02 1.09 -7.86
C LEU A 65 21.53 -0.33 -7.53
N ALA A 66 20.54 -0.85 -8.26
CA ALA A 66 19.97 -2.17 -8.01
C ALA A 66 20.96 -3.31 -8.23
N PHE A 67 21.90 -3.18 -9.18
CA PHE A 67 22.96 -4.16 -9.42
C PHE A 67 24.13 -4.05 -8.45
N GLU A 68 24.56 -2.83 -8.12
CA GLU A 68 25.71 -2.58 -7.24
C GLU A 68 25.37 -2.86 -5.78
N ASN A 69 24.12 -2.63 -5.36
CA ASN A 69 23.70 -2.89 -4.00
C ASN A 69 23.18 -4.31 -3.82
N SER A 70 24.11 -5.16 -3.36
CA SER A 70 23.81 -6.48 -2.77
C SER A 70 22.88 -6.44 -1.53
N TYR A 71 22.53 -5.23 -1.08
CA TYR A 71 21.51 -4.98 -0.06
C TYR A 71 20.11 -5.32 -0.58
N PHE A 72 19.77 -4.94 -1.82
CA PHE A 72 18.42 -5.15 -2.37
C PHE A 72 18.21 -6.58 -2.85
N ARG A 73 19.24 -7.14 -3.50
CA ARG A 73 19.18 -8.45 -4.13
C ARG A 73 20.44 -9.27 -3.84
N ASP A 74 20.28 -10.58 -3.71
CA ASP A 74 21.40 -11.50 -3.62
C ASP A 74 22.05 -11.72 -5.00
N PHE A 75 23.16 -12.46 -5.01
CA PHE A 75 23.87 -12.80 -6.24
C PHE A 75 23.05 -13.64 -7.25
N ARG A 76 21.89 -14.19 -6.82
CA ARG A 76 20.95 -14.92 -7.66
C ARG A 76 19.80 -14.03 -8.15
N GLY A 77 19.80 -12.75 -7.76
CA GLY A 77 18.75 -11.79 -8.08
C GLY A 77 17.52 -11.86 -7.19
N ASN A 78 17.53 -12.66 -6.11
CA ASN A 78 16.43 -12.72 -5.15
C ASN A 78 16.46 -11.50 -4.25
N ARG A 79 15.29 -10.94 -3.97
CA ARG A 79 15.11 -9.84 -3.03
C ARG A 79 15.54 -10.25 -1.61
N LYS A 80 16.31 -9.40 -0.93
CA LYS A 80 16.77 -9.62 0.46
C LYS A 80 16.03 -8.79 1.50
N CYS A 81 15.48 -7.65 1.10
CA CYS A 81 14.70 -6.74 1.95
C CYS A 81 13.38 -6.36 1.30
N SER A 82 12.39 -6.03 2.12
CA SER A 82 11.11 -5.49 1.66
C SER A 82 11.30 -4.13 1.00
N GLY A 83 10.40 -3.76 0.10
CA GLY A 83 10.43 -2.46 -0.55
C GLY A 83 10.30 -1.34 0.47
N TYR A 84 9.52 -1.55 1.53
CA TYR A 84 9.41 -0.61 2.63
C TYR A 84 10.74 -0.34 3.35
N GLU A 85 11.58 -1.37 3.58
CA GLU A 85 12.92 -1.17 4.16
C GLU A 85 13.83 -0.34 3.25
N VAL A 86 13.71 -0.51 1.93
CA VAL A 86 14.45 0.31 0.95
C VAL A 86 14.01 1.75 1.00
N ILE A 87 12.71 2.01 1.02
CA ILE A 87 12.18 3.38 1.11
C ILE A 87 12.59 4.03 2.43
N ARG A 88 12.61 3.29 3.54
CA ARG A 88 13.11 3.79 4.81
C ARG A 88 14.59 4.18 4.74
N GLU A 89 15.44 3.31 4.17
CA GLU A 89 16.86 3.64 3.98
C GLU A 89 17.04 4.90 3.13
N MET A 90 16.20 5.09 2.11
CA MET A 90 16.21 6.31 1.30
C MET A 90 15.78 7.55 2.10
N GLN A 91 14.77 7.43 2.98
CA GLN A 91 14.35 8.50 3.88
C GLN A 91 15.45 8.87 4.89
N ASP A 92 16.22 7.89 5.36
CA ASP A 92 17.34 8.07 6.28
C ASP A 92 18.58 8.69 5.61
N ASN A 93 18.63 8.73 4.27
CA ASN A 93 19.72 9.31 3.47
C ASN A 93 19.23 10.45 2.55
N PRO A 94 18.68 11.55 3.11
CA PRO A 94 18.07 12.63 2.33
C PRO A 94 19.08 13.44 1.50
N ASP A 95 20.38 13.32 1.77
CA ASP A 95 21.43 13.98 0.98
C ASP A 95 21.63 13.32 -0.40
N ILE A 96 21.19 12.07 -0.55
CA ILE A 96 21.35 11.27 -1.77
C ILE A 96 20.02 11.16 -2.51
N PHE A 97 18.93 10.95 -1.76
CA PHE A 97 17.62 10.64 -2.30
C PHE A 97 16.60 11.74 -2.02
N THR A 98 15.66 11.91 -2.95
CA THR A 98 14.43 12.66 -2.76
C THR A 98 13.26 11.72 -3.01
N ILE A 99 12.33 11.67 -2.05
CA ILE A 99 11.04 10.98 -2.18
C ILE A 99 9.98 12.06 -2.21
N ASP A 100 9.40 12.27 -3.38
CA ASP A 100 8.36 13.28 -3.60
C ASP A 100 7.03 12.56 -3.79
N CYS A 101 6.19 12.58 -2.77
CA CYS A 101 4.88 11.94 -2.77
C CYS A 101 3.79 12.98 -3.01
N THR A 102 2.77 12.58 -3.76
CA THR A 102 1.54 13.38 -3.87
C THR A 102 0.90 13.60 -2.50
N PRO A 103 0.21 14.73 -2.26
CA PRO A 103 -0.44 15.00 -0.97
C PRO A 103 -1.40 13.88 -0.54
N PHE A 104 -2.13 13.30 -1.50
CA PHE A 104 -3.02 12.19 -1.24
C PHE A 104 -2.29 10.95 -0.74
N PHE A 105 -1.25 10.52 -1.46
CA PHE A 105 -0.47 9.36 -1.06
C PHE A 105 0.29 9.59 0.25
N GLY A 106 0.79 10.81 0.49
CA GLY A 106 1.40 11.20 1.76
C GLY A 106 0.44 11.03 2.94
N THR A 107 -0.83 11.42 2.77
CA THR A 107 -1.87 11.24 3.80
C THR A 107 -2.09 9.76 4.13
N ILE A 108 -2.09 8.90 3.09
CA ILE A 108 -2.23 7.45 3.25
C ILE A 108 -1.06 6.86 4.05
N ILE A 109 0.18 7.18 3.66
CA ILE A 109 1.39 6.71 4.35
C ILE A 109 1.35 7.15 5.82
N GLN A 110 1.06 8.43 6.08
CA GLN A 110 1.02 8.98 7.42
C GLN A 110 -0.06 8.29 8.30
N SER A 111 -1.26 8.05 7.75
CA SER A 111 -2.32 7.33 8.45
C SER A 111 -1.89 5.92 8.84
N ILE A 112 -1.24 5.20 7.93
CA ILE A 112 -0.73 3.85 8.19
C ILE A 112 0.36 3.86 9.26
N GLU A 113 1.33 4.77 9.18
CA GLU A 113 2.44 4.84 10.14
C GLU A 113 1.98 5.23 11.54
N THR A 114 1.01 6.15 11.64
CA THR A 114 0.55 6.67 12.94
C THR A 114 -0.55 5.85 13.59
N ARG A 115 -1.45 5.25 12.79
CA ARG A 115 -2.65 4.54 13.29
C ARG A 115 -2.66 3.05 12.99
N GLY A 116 -1.82 2.58 12.05
CA GLY A 116 -1.83 1.20 11.58
C GLY A 116 -2.95 0.86 10.60
N TRP A 117 -3.78 1.84 10.23
CA TRP A 117 -4.88 1.69 9.27
C TRP A 117 -5.15 3.02 8.56
N VAL A 118 -5.82 2.95 7.41
CA VAL A 118 -6.17 4.11 6.59
C VAL A 118 -7.59 3.97 6.04
N ASP A 119 -8.28 5.10 5.93
CA ASP A 119 -9.58 5.23 5.25
C ASP A 119 -9.38 6.04 3.97
N ILE A 120 -9.04 5.34 2.89
CA ILE A 120 -8.69 5.97 1.61
C ILE A 120 -9.87 6.78 1.05
N GLU A 121 -11.11 6.32 1.24
CA GLU A 121 -12.31 7.01 0.75
C GLU A 121 -12.52 8.32 1.49
N ASN A 122 -12.41 8.30 2.83
CA ASN A 122 -12.51 9.52 3.61
C ASN A 122 -11.35 10.47 3.30
N ASP A 123 -10.12 9.99 3.22
CA ASP A 123 -8.94 10.84 2.95
C ASP A 123 -9.07 11.52 1.57
N TYR A 124 -9.48 10.76 0.55
CA TYR A 124 -9.82 11.31 -0.77
C TYR A 124 -10.92 12.38 -0.68
N TYR A 125 -12.01 12.10 0.05
CA TYR A 125 -13.12 13.04 0.18
C TYR A 125 -12.72 14.34 0.89
N GLN A 126 -11.86 14.27 1.91
CA GLN A 126 -11.37 15.48 2.58
C GLN A 126 -10.52 16.35 1.63
N LEU A 127 -9.63 15.74 0.84
CA LEU A 127 -8.82 16.47 -0.15
C LEU A 127 -9.69 17.07 -1.26
N LEU A 128 -10.68 16.32 -1.74
CA LEU A 128 -11.65 16.82 -2.72
C LEU A 128 -12.41 18.04 -2.18
N LYS A 129 -12.83 17.98 -0.92
CA LYS A 129 -13.54 19.08 -0.26
C LYS A 129 -12.65 20.33 -0.17
N GLN A 130 -11.38 20.19 0.20
CA GLN A 130 -10.42 21.30 0.23
C GLN A 130 -10.31 22.00 -1.13
N CYS A 131 -10.18 21.23 -2.22
CA CYS A 131 -10.16 21.78 -3.58
C CYS A 131 -11.42 22.60 -3.92
N THR A 132 -12.60 22.12 -3.50
CA THR A 132 -13.87 22.81 -3.79
C THR A 132 -14.10 24.06 -2.94
N GLN A 133 -13.42 24.17 -1.79
CA GLN A 133 -13.56 25.30 -0.87
C GLN A 133 -12.61 26.47 -1.20
N GLY A 134 -11.80 26.35 -2.26
CA GLY A 134 -10.92 27.41 -2.73
C GLY A 134 -9.68 27.60 -1.87
N GLU A 135 -9.28 26.58 -1.10
CA GLU A 135 -7.95 26.54 -0.48
C GLU A 135 -6.90 26.43 -1.59
N ASP A 136 -5.78 27.14 -1.44
CA ASP A 136 -4.67 27.09 -2.40
C ASP A 136 -4.00 25.71 -2.33
N CYS A 137 -4.50 24.78 -3.14
CA CYS A 137 -4.06 23.40 -3.18
C CYS A 137 -2.96 23.23 -4.22
N SER A 138 -1.93 22.45 -3.90
CA SER A 138 -0.86 22.08 -4.85
C SER A 138 -1.30 21.07 -5.92
N TYR A 139 -2.58 20.69 -5.94
CA TYR A 139 -3.14 19.64 -6.79
C TYR A 139 -4.53 20.02 -7.28
N THR A 140 -4.91 19.44 -8.42
CA THR A 140 -6.21 19.61 -9.06
C THR A 140 -7.12 18.42 -8.77
N VAL A 141 -8.44 18.63 -8.88
CA VAL A 141 -9.43 17.54 -8.79
C VAL A 141 -9.18 16.45 -9.83
N LYS A 142 -8.67 16.83 -11.02
CA LYS A 142 -8.33 15.89 -12.07
C LYS A 142 -7.17 14.97 -11.63
N GLU A 143 -6.08 15.55 -11.13
CA GLU A 143 -4.93 14.78 -10.62
C GLU A 143 -5.33 13.88 -9.45
N LEU A 144 -6.16 14.36 -8.53
CA LEU A 144 -6.66 13.57 -7.41
C LEU A 144 -7.47 12.35 -7.89
N ASN A 145 -8.31 12.52 -8.92
CA ASN A 145 -9.08 11.43 -9.52
C ASN A 145 -8.17 10.42 -10.22
N GLU A 146 -7.14 10.89 -10.93
CA GLU A 146 -6.15 10.03 -11.58
C GLU A 146 -5.37 9.20 -10.55
N GLN A 147 -4.98 9.82 -9.42
CA GLN A 147 -4.32 9.13 -8.31
C GLN A 147 -5.22 8.07 -7.66
N LEU A 148 -6.50 8.37 -7.44
CA LEU A 148 -7.45 7.40 -6.91
C LEU A 148 -7.66 6.22 -7.86
N ALA A 149 -7.83 6.48 -9.16
CA ALA A 149 -7.98 5.43 -10.17
C ALA A 149 -6.73 4.54 -10.22
N PHE A 150 -5.54 5.13 -10.17
CA PHE A 150 -4.29 4.39 -10.12
C PHE A 150 -4.18 3.50 -8.87
N LEU A 151 -4.57 4.01 -7.69
CA LEU A 151 -4.60 3.21 -6.46
C LEU A 151 -5.58 2.04 -6.56
N GLN A 152 -6.76 2.25 -7.14
CA GLN A 152 -7.75 1.19 -7.36
C GLN A 152 -7.19 0.08 -8.27
N ASP A 153 -6.55 0.45 -9.38
CA ASP A 153 -5.93 -0.51 -10.31
C ASP A 153 -4.83 -1.31 -9.60
N LYS A 154 -4.00 -0.65 -8.80
CA LYS A 154 -2.94 -1.31 -8.02
C LYS A 154 -3.50 -2.23 -6.94
N LEU A 155 -4.59 -1.84 -6.29
CA LEU A 155 -5.26 -2.68 -5.30
C LEU A 155 -5.85 -3.94 -5.97
N ILE A 156 -6.45 -3.80 -7.15
CA ILE A 156 -6.96 -4.94 -7.92
C ILE A 156 -5.82 -5.88 -8.31
N GLU A 157 -4.69 -5.34 -8.78
CA GLU A 157 -3.49 -6.12 -9.11
C GLU A 157 -2.97 -6.88 -7.87
N TYR A 158 -2.90 -6.20 -6.73
CA TYR A 158 -2.49 -6.80 -5.47
C TYR A 158 -3.40 -7.95 -5.03
N LEU A 159 -4.72 -7.71 -4.97
CA LEU A 159 -5.69 -8.72 -4.53
C LEU A 159 -5.70 -9.95 -5.43
N ARG A 160 -5.42 -9.78 -6.73
CA ARG A 160 -5.22 -10.92 -7.65
C ARG A 160 -3.95 -11.71 -7.34
N SER A 161 -2.89 -11.04 -6.86
CA SER A 161 -1.60 -11.66 -6.59
C SER A 161 -1.57 -12.54 -5.33
N ILE A 162 -2.41 -12.26 -4.33
CA ILE A 162 -2.48 -13.03 -3.08
C ILE A 162 -3.33 -14.30 -3.18
N GLY A 163 -4.01 -14.52 -4.31
CA GLY A 163 -4.84 -15.70 -4.57
C GLY A 163 -6.12 -15.76 -3.73
N THR A 164 -7.00 -16.73 -4.04
CA THR A 164 -8.16 -17.01 -3.18
C THR A 164 -7.71 -17.85 -1.98
N PRO A 165 -8.05 -17.46 -0.75
CA PRO A 165 -7.72 -18.27 0.41
C PRO A 165 -8.45 -19.61 0.32
N GLN A 166 -7.72 -20.71 0.52
CA GLN A 166 -8.38 -21.97 0.77
C GLN A 166 -9.05 -21.91 2.15
N PRO A 167 -10.30 -22.37 2.30
CA PRO A 167 -10.96 -22.40 3.60
C PRO A 167 -10.10 -23.21 4.58
N LYS A 168 -9.69 -22.60 5.70
CA LYS A 168 -9.04 -23.35 6.78
C LYS A 168 -10.06 -24.36 7.33
N GLU A 169 -9.74 -25.66 7.29
CA GLU A 169 -10.65 -26.76 7.73
C GLU A 169 -11.15 -26.58 9.18
N GLU A 170 -10.37 -25.92 10.04
CA GLU A 170 -10.73 -25.59 11.42
C GLU A 170 -12.01 -24.72 11.55
N LEU A 171 -12.39 -24.00 10.49
CA LEU A 171 -13.57 -23.13 10.46
C LEU A 171 -14.88 -23.91 10.26
N HIS A 172 -14.82 -25.09 9.63
CA HIS A 172 -16.02 -25.90 9.43
C HIS A 172 -16.59 -26.37 10.78
N VAL A 173 -15.71 -26.66 11.74
CA VAL A 173 -16.10 -27.09 13.09
C VAL A 173 -16.62 -25.90 13.90
N ARG A 174 -15.91 -24.76 13.92
CA ARG A 174 -16.24 -23.63 14.81
C ARG A 174 -17.52 -22.88 14.44
N CYS A 175 -17.83 -22.76 13.14
CA CYS A 175 -19.09 -22.16 12.68
C CYS A 175 -20.29 -23.06 13.01
N GLN A 176 -20.15 -24.39 12.93
CA GLN A 176 -21.20 -25.31 13.33
C GLN A 176 -21.45 -25.31 14.83
N THR A 177 -20.40 -25.24 15.67
CA THR A 177 -20.57 -25.22 17.13
C THR A 177 -21.26 -23.95 17.64
N LYS A 178 -20.99 -22.78 17.05
CA LYS A 178 -21.68 -21.53 17.43
C LYS A 178 -23.13 -21.46 16.94
N VAL A 179 -23.43 -22.01 15.76
CA VAL A 179 -24.82 -22.08 15.26
C VAL A 179 -25.66 -23.08 16.08
N HIS A 180 -25.06 -24.17 16.58
CA HIS A 180 -25.72 -25.07 17.52
C HIS A 180 -25.96 -24.42 18.89
N ASN A 181 -24.96 -23.74 19.46
CA ASN A 181 -25.11 -23.11 20.78
C ASN A 181 -26.07 -21.91 20.79
N CYS A 182 -26.31 -21.23 19.66
CA CYS A 182 -27.36 -20.21 19.57
C CYS A 182 -28.78 -20.78 19.51
N LYS A 183 -28.97 -22.07 19.20
CA LYS A 183 -30.31 -22.70 19.14
C LYS A 183 -30.81 -23.21 20.50
N TYR A 184 -29.92 -23.36 21.49
CA TYR A 184 -30.28 -23.97 22.79
C TYR A 184 -30.34 -23.01 23.99
N SER A 185 -30.15 -21.70 23.81
CA SER A 185 -30.33 -20.70 24.89
C SER A 185 -31.72 -20.07 24.97
N TYR A 186 -32.74 -20.66 24.31
CA TYR A 186 -34.15 -20.21 24.39
C TYR A 186 -35.11 -21.25 25.00
N LEU A 187 -34.58 -22.22 25.74
CA LEU A 187 -35.38 -23.15 26.54
C LEU A 187 -34.78 -23.26 27.94
N LEU A 188 -35.05 -22.25 28.77
CA LEU A 188 -35.35 -22.31 30.20
C LEU A 188 -35.88 -20.95 30.65
#